data_AF-A0A964KFC1-F1
#
_entry.id   AF-A0A964KFC1-F1
#
_cell.length_a   1.000
_cell.length_b   1.000
_cell.length_c   1.000
_cell.angle_alpha   90.00
_cell.angle_beta   90.00
_cell.angle_gamma   90.00
#
_symmetry.space_group_name_H-M   'P 1'
#
loop_
_entity.id
_entity.type
_entity.pdbx_description
1 polymer ?
#
loop_
_entity_poly.entity_id
_entity_poly.type
_entity_poly.pdbx_seq_one_letter_code
_entity_poly.pdbx_strand_id
1 'polypeptide(L)'
;MNTATLTTQATTNQQGSQLKLDSFAHVSFPCRDLVEGRRFYVEVLGAVVRVDTPTFLSFRIAGVDLGIGTEGLAWPERVAEYPHAAFFVDAANFQAARRWLPQCGIPISEAWTRSGVEALMFFRDPSGNLIELFCKEGVPGADRLPRSGPAGHGKTVDLGKLWYDQWQLPD
;
A
#
# COMPACT_ATOMS: atom_id res chain seq x y z
N MET A 1 -26.36 -24.95 22.00
CA MET A 1 -25.84 -24.50 20.69
C MET A 1 -26.96 -23.69 20.05
N ASN A 2 -26.87 -22.36 20.05
CA ASN A 2 -27.87 -21.48 19.46
C ASN A 2 -27.29 -20.90 18.17
N THR A 3 -27.77 -21.40 17.03
CA THR A 3 -27.55 -20.82 15.71
C THR A 3 -28.51 -19.64 15.54
N ALA A 4 -28.00 -18.42 15.64
CA ALA A 4 -28.75 -17.22 15.34
C ALA A 4 -28.85 -17.07 13.81
N THR A 5 -30.04 -17.33 13.28
CA THR A 5 -30.42 -17.08 11.89
C THR A 5 -30.52 -15.57 11.67
N LEU A 6 -29.59 -14.98 10.90
CA LEU A 6 -29.68 -13.59 10.47
C LEU A 6 -30.87 -13.44 9.51
N THR A 7 -31.97 -12.89 10.00
CA THR A 7 -33.14 -12.54 9.22
C THR A 7 -32.86 -11.22 8.49
N THR A 8 -32.77 -11.25 7.17
CA THR A 8 -32.59 -10.05 6.34
C THR A 8 -33.93 -9.31 6.26
N GLN A 9 -34.13 -8.30 7.10
CA GLN A 9 -35.21 -7.35 6.89
C GLN A 9 -34.80 -6.40 5.76
N ALA A 10 -35.57 -6.42 4.68
CA ALA A 10 -35.48 -5.45 3.61
C ALA A 10 -35.82 -4.06 4.15
N THR A 11 -34.82 -3.19 4.27
CA THR A 11 -35.02 -1.79 4.60
C THR A 11 -35.37 -1.00 3.33
N THR A 12 -36.55 -0.42 3.41
CA THR A 12 -37.17 0.56 2.51
C THR A 12 -36.23 1.67 2.05
N ASN A 13 -36.36 2.03 0.76
CA ASN A 13 -35.78 3.20 0.08
C ASN A 13 -35.74 4.45 0.97
N GLN A 14 -34.54 4.86 1.40
CA GLN A 14 -34.23 6.27 1.66
C GLN A 14 -33.40 6.82 0.50
N GLN A 15 -34.08 7.17 -0.58
CA GLN A 15 -33.49 8.02 -1.62
C GLN A 15 -33.37 9.44 -1.06
N GLY A 16 -32.26 9.73 -0.38
CA GLY A 16 -31.92 11.08 0.07
C GLY A 16 -30.98 11.21 1.26
N SER A 17 -30.64 10.14 1.98
CA SER A 17 -29.85 10.24 3.23
C SER A 17 -28.36 9.91 3.11
N GLN A 18 -27.87 9.53 1.92
CA GLN A 18 -26.47 9.13 1.71
C GLN A 18 -25.79 9.97 0.61
N LEU A 19 -24.55 10.37 0.89
CA LEU A 19 -23.66 11.00 -0.09
C LEU A 19 -23.46 10.06 -1.28
N LYS A 20 -23.67 10.58 -2.49
CA LYS A 20 -23.37 9.87 -3.73
C LYS A 20 -21.99 10.28 -4.22
N LEU A 21 -21.04 9.38 -4.10
CA LEU A 21 -19.72 9.51 -4.71
C LEU A 21 -19.76 8.85 -6.10
N ASP A 22 -19.06 9.45 -7.06
CA ASP A 22 -18.93 8.87 -8.40
C ASP A 22 -17.82 7.80 -8.42
N SER A 23 -16.61 8.19 -8.01
CA SER A 23 -15.43 7.33 -8.03
C SER A 23 -14.37 7.82 -7.03
N PHE A 24 -13.38 6.97 -6.77
CA PHE A 24 -12.20 7.34 -5.99
C PHE A 24 -11.23 8.12 -6.88
N ALA A 25 -11.10 9.43 -6.63
CA ALA A 25 -10.29 10.30 -7.47
C ALA A 25 -8.78 10.08 -7.26
N HIS A 26 -8.29 10.26 -6.04
CA HIS A 26 -6.87 10.11 -5.70
C HIS A 26 -6.67 10.01 -4.17
N VAL A 27 -5.47 9.59 -3.78
CA VAL A 27 -4.90 9.75 -2.42
C VAL A 27 -3.67 10.63 -2.50
N SER A 28 -3.28 11.30 -1.42
CA SER A 28 -2.01 12.03 -1.37
C SER A 28 -1.27 11.82 -0.06
N PHE A 29 0.06 11.79 -0.14
CA PHE A 29 0.96 11.55 0.97
C PHE A 29 1.98 12.69 1.15
N PRO A 30 2.50 12.88 2.38
CA PRO A 30 3.58 13.83 2.60
C PRO A 30 4.87 13.40 1.89
N CYS A 31 5.60 14.37 1.35
CA CYS A 31 6.84 14.16 0.61
C CYS A 31 7.95 15.04 1.15
N ARG A 32 9.13 14.46 1.36
CA ARG A 32 10.30 15.23 1.84
C ARG A 32 11.03 15.90 0.70
N ASP A 33 10.98 15.31 -0.49
CA ASP A 33 11.69 15.74 -1.69
C ASP A 33 10.97 15.20 -2.93
N LEU A 34 10.40 16.10 -3.75
CA LEU A 34 9.67 15.72 -4.97
C LEU A 34 10.58 15.12 -6.05
N VAL A 35 11.85 15.52 -6.12
CA VAL A 35 12.80 14.96 -7.10
C VAL A 35 13.09 13.51 -6.74
N GLU A 36 13.37 13.24 -5.47
CA GLU A 36 13.54 11.87 -4.97
C GLU A 36 12.26 11.04 -5.13
N GLY A 37 11.11 11.60 -4.74
CA GLY A 37 9.81 10.95 -4.87
C GLY A 37 9.49 10.59 -6.32
N ARG A 38 9.73 11.51 -7.27
CA ARG A 38 9.55 11.25 -8.71
C ARG A 38 10.38 10.06 -9.17
N ARG A 39 11.67 10.02 -8.81
CA ARG A 39 12.55 8.90 -9.18
C ARG A 39 12.03 7.59 -8.60
N PHE A 40 11.63 7.57 -7.34
CA PHE A 40 11.08 6.37 -6.72
C PHE A 40 9.82 5.88 -7.45
N TYR A 41 8.80 6.74 -7.57
CA TYR A 41 7.52 6.30 -8.15
C TYR A 41 7.67 5.93 -9.63
N VAL A 42 8.46 6.67 -10.42
CA VAL A 42 8.63 6.40 -11.85
C VAL A 42 9.58 5.22 -12.10
N GLU A 43 10.77 5.24 -11.50
CA GLU A 43 11.85 4.29 -11.84
C GLU A 43 11.72 2.98 -11.07
N VAL A 44 11.25 3.00 -9.82
CA VAL A 44 11.09 1.79 -8.99
C VAL A 44 9.73 1.15 -9.21
N LEU A 45 8.65 1.95 -9.21
CA LEU A 45 7.27 1.45 -9.29
C LEU A 45 6.65 1.53 -10.70
N GLY A 46 7.36 2.09 -11.69
CA GLY A 46 6.88 2.18 -13.07
C GLY A 46 5.68 3.12 -13.24
N ALA A 47 5.52 4.11 -12.35
CA ALA A 47 4.42 5.04 -12.37
C ALA A 47 4.51 6.02 -13.55
N VAL A 48 3.36 6.48 -14.04
CA VAL A 48 3.28 7.51 -15.08
C VAL A 48 2.92 8.85 -14.45
N VAL A 49 3.77 9.87 -14.61
CA VAL A 49 3.51 11.23 -14.10
C VAL A 49 2.23 11.80 -14.72
N ARG A 50 1.40 12.43 -13.88
CA ARG A 50 0.12 13.04 -14.25
C ARG A 50 0.11 14.54 -14.00
N VAL A 51 0.61 14.95 -12.84
CA VAL A 51 0.75 16.36 -12.44
C VAL A 51 2.18 16.58 -11.97
N ASP A 52 2.75 17.71 -12.37
CA ASP A 52 4.09 18.13 -11.98
C ASP A 52 4.09 19.63 -11.69
N THR A 53 4.15 19.99 -10.41
CA THR A 53 4.22 21.38 -9.93
C THR A 53 5.31 21.52 -8.86
N PRO A 54 5.71 22.75 -8.51
CA PRO A 54 6.78 22.96 -7.53
C PRO A 54 6.54 22.36 -6.14
N THR A 55 5.28 22.11 -5.76
CA THR A 55 4.90 21.63 -4.42
C THR A 55 4.10 20.34 -4.43
N PHE A 56 3.81 19.78 -5.62
CA PHE A 56 2.99 18.59 -5.76
C PHE A 56 3.32 17.80 -7.04
N LEU A 57 3.43 16.48 -6.89
CA LEU A 57 3.44 15.53 -7.99
C LEU A 57 2.27 14.56 -7.85
N SER A 58 1.73 14.09 -8.97
CA SER A 58 0.89 12.90 -8.95
C SER A 58 1.21 11.93 -10.08
N PHE A 59 0.90 10.66 -9.83
CA PHE A 59 1.22 9.57 -10.73
C PHE A 59 0.03 8.62 -10.87
N ARG A 60 -0.05 7.97 -12.03
CA ARG A 60 -0.94 6.84 -12.27
C ARG A 60 -0.19 5.54 -12.02
N ILE A 61 -0.69 4.72 -11.09
CA ILE A 61 -0.15 3.40 -10.73
C ILE A 61 -1.30 2.40 -10.67
N ALA A 62 -1.25 1.35 -11.49
CA ALA A 62 -2.30 0.31 -11.54
C ALA A 62 -3.74 0.87 -11.62
N GLY A 63 -3.95 1.96 -12.35
CA GLY A 63 -5.27 2.59 -12.50
C GLY A 63 -5.63 3.64 -11.42
N VAL A 64 -4.84 3.76 -10.35
CA VAL A 64 -5.06 4.69 -9.23
C VAL A 64 -4.19 5.94 -9.37
N ASP A 65 -4.74 7.11 -9.07
CA ASP A 65 -3.96 8.35 -8.94
C ASP A 65 -3.44 8.51 -7.51
N LEU A 66 -2.11 8.59 -7.36
CA LEU A 66 -1.42 8.82 -6.10
C LEU A 66 -0.62 10.12 -6.19
N GLY A 67 -0.86 11.02 -5.25
CA GLY A 67 -0.16 12.30 -5.11
C GLY A 67 0.86 12.30 -4.00
N ILE A 68 1.88 13.14 -4.14
CA ILE A 68 2.87 13.46 -3.11
C ILE A 68 3.06 14.98 -3.07
N GLY A 69 3.10 15.56 -1.88
CA GLY A 69 3.20 17.02 -1.71
C GLY A 69 4.17 17.42 -0.60
N THR A 70 4.70 18.64 -0.67
CA THR A 70 5.75 19.15 0.24
C THR A 70 5.27 20.23 1.22
N GLU A 71 4.00 20.65 1.13
CA GLU A 71 3.42 21.69 1.97
C GLU A 71 2.19 21.19 2.77
N GLY A 72 1.93 21.76 3.95
CA GLY A 72 0.75 21.42 4.76
C GLY A 72 0.75 19.99 5.30
N LEU A 73 1.92 19.48 5.70
CA LEU A 73 2.16 18.06 5.91
C LEU A 73 1.79 17.55 7.31
N ALA A 74 1.35 16.29 7.36
CA ALA A 74 1.30 15.48 8.57
C ALA A 74 2.09 14.19 8.34
N TRP A 75 3.13 13.96 9.15
CA TRP A 75 4.05 12.85 8.98
C TRP A 75 3.59 11.61 9.75
N PRO A 76 3.70 10.40 9.16
CA PRO A 76 3.46 9.17 9.91
C PRO A 76 4.53 8.97 10.98
N GLU A 77 4.14 8.44 12.13
CA GLU A 77 5.12 7.93 13.09
C GLU A 77 5.89 6.74 12.48
N ARG A 78 7.11 6.49 12.97
CA ARG A 78 7.96 5.43 12.40
C ARG A 78 7.30 4.04 12.44
N VAL A 79 6.47 3.79 13.43
CA VAL A 79 5.79 2.49 13.62
C VAL A 79 4.33 2.50 13.12
N ALA A 80 3.87 3.60 12.51
CA ALA A 80 2.49 3.71 12.03
C ALA A 80 2.25 2.84 10.78
N GLU A 81 1.15 2.07 10.83
CA GLU A 81 0.58 1.33 9.68
C GLU A 81 -0.34 2.21 8.82
N TYR A 82 -0.97 3.22 9.42
CA TYR A 82 -1.98 4.05 8.76
C TYR A 82 -1.52 5.50 8.61
N PRO A 83 -1.90 6.16 7.50
CA PRO A 83 -2.50 5.56 6.29
C PRO A 83 -1.47 4.77 5.45
N HIS A 84 -1.96 3.88 4.57
CA HIS A 84 -1.13 3.22 3.54
C HIS A 84 -1.90 3.09 2.22
N ALA A 85 -1.16 2.91 1.13
CA ALA A 85 -1.72 2.56 -0.18
C ALA A 85 -1.45 1.09 -0.50
N ALA A 86 -2.50 0.33 -0.79
CA ALA A 86 -2.39 -1.09 -1.13
C ALA A 86 -2.64 -1.32 -2.62
N PHE A 87 -1.75 -2.09 -3.24
CA PHE A 87 -1.84 -2.47 -4.65
C PHE A 87 -1.99 -3.98 -4.80
N PHE A 88 -2.92 -4.39 -5.67
CA PHE A 88 -3.02 -5.80 -6.05
C PHE A 88 -1.90 -6.18 -7.01
N VAL A 89 -1.31 -7.34 -6.77
CA VAL A 89 -0.32 -7.96 -7.66
C VAL A 89 -0.58 -9.45 -7.77
N ASP A 90 -0.27 -10.05 -8.92
CA ASP A 90 -0.27 -11.51 -9.03
C ASP A 90 0.96 -12.13 -8.35
N ALA A 91 0.98 -13.46 -8.26
CA ALA A 91 2.03 -14.21 -7.58
C ALA A 91 3.43 -13.99 -8.20
N ALA A 92 3.51 -13.86 -9.52
CA ALA A 92 4.78 -13.68 -10.22
C ALA A 92 5.35 -12.29 -9.94
N ASN A 93 4.52 -11.26 -10.02
CA ASN A 93 4.87 -9.87 -9.73
C ASN A 93 5.16 -9.64 -8.24
N PHE A 94 4.45 -10.32 -7.33
CA PHE A 94 4.78 -10.30 -5.89
C PHE A 94 6.20 -10.81 -5.64
N GLN A 95 6.55 -11.97 -6.21
CA GLN A 95 7.89 -12.54 -6.08
C GLN A 95 8.97 -11.70 -6.78
N ALA A 96 8.63 -11.08 -7.92
CA ALA A 96 9.54 -10.15 -8.61
C ALA A 96 9.82 -8.91 -7.74
N ALA A 97 8.79 -8.30 -7.15
CA ALA A 97 8.95 -7.16 -6.25
C ALA A 97 9.81 -7.49 -5.02
N ARG A 98 9.65 -8.68 -4.44
CA ARG A 98 10.52 -9.16 -3.33
C ARG A 98 12.00 -9.25 -3.67
N ARG A 99 12.35 -9.39 -4.95
CA ARG A 99 13.74 -9.36 -5.42
C ARG A 99 14.19 -7.96 -5.82
N TRP A 100 13.32 -7.23 -6.52
CA TRP A 100 13.61 -5.91 -7.08
C TRP A 100 13.78 -4.83 -6.02
N LEU A 101 12.88 -4.75 -5.04
CA LEU A 101 12.93 -3.69 -4.02
C LEU A 101 14.23 -3.74 -3.20
N PRO A 102 14.69 -4.90 -2.69
CA PRO A 102 15.98 -4.97 -2.01
C PRO A 102 17.19 -4.66 -2.91
N GLN A 103 17.14 -4.99 -4.20
CA GLN A 103 18.19 -4.59 -5.15
C GLN A 103 18.29 -3.07 -5.29
N CYS A 104 17.18 -2.35 -5.07
CA CYS A 104 17.16 -0.90 -5.02
C CYS A 104 17.61 -0.32 -3.66
N GLY A 105 17.97 -1.17 -2.69
CA GLY A 105 18.25 -0.76 -1.32
C GLY A 105 17.00 -0.47 -0.47
N ILE A 106 15.80 -0.85 -0.94
CA ILE A 106 14.54 -0.60 -0.23
C ILE A 106 14.25 -1.78 0.71
N PRO A 107 14.16 -1.57 2.03
CA PRO A 107 13.76 -2.60 2.96
C PRO A 107 12.31 -3.02 2.72
N ILE A 108 12.07 -4.33 2.76
CA ILE A 108 10.74 -4.93 2.70
C ILE A 108 10.50 -5.74 3.97
N SER A 109 9.24 -5.88 4.33
CA SER A 109 8.86 -6.85 5.36
C SER A 109 9.02 -8.28 4.85
N GLU A 110 9.05 -9.24 5.77
CA GLU A 110 8.70 -10.62 5.40
C GLU A 110 7.27 -10.67 4.84
N ALA A 111 7.01 -11.66 4.00
CA ALA A 111 5.65 -11.91 3.53
C ALA A 111 4.82 -12.56 4.64
N TRP A 112 3.55 -12.18 4.75
CA TRP A 112 2.62 -12.80 5.70
C TRP A 112 1.28 -13.10 5.01
N THR A 113 0.42 -13.79 5.74
CA THR A 113 -0.96 -14.09 5.33
C THR A 113 -1.91 -13.79 6.48
N ARG A 114 -3.18 -13.51 6.21
CA ARG A 114 -4.26 -13.43 7.22
C ARG A 114 -4.98 -14.78 7.31
N SER A 115 -5.14 -15.48 6.19
CA SER A 115 -5.96 -16.71 6.10
C SER A 115 -5.21 -17.97 5.68
N GLY A 116 -3.97 -17.86 5.19
CA GLY A 116 -3.24 -18.96 4.56
C GLY A 116 -3.47 -19.09 3.04
N VAL A 117 -4.19 -18.14 2.44
CA VAL A 117 -4.43 -18.06 1.00
C VAL A 117 -3.59 -16.95 0.40
N GLU A 118 -3.85 -15.71 0.79
CA GLU A 118 -3.17 -14.55 0.24
C GLU A 118 -1.74 -14.38 0.77
N ALA A 119 -0.94 -13.60 0.04
CA ALA A 119 0.35 -13.13 0.51
C ALA A 119 0.37 -11.60 0.48
N LEU A 120 0.84 -11.00 1.58
CA LEU A 120 0.95 -9.56 1.73
C LEU A 120 2.37 -9.20 2.14
N MET A 121 2.83 -8.02 1.71
CA MET A 121 4.07 -7.42 2.19
C MET A 121 3.98 -5.89 2.24
N PHE A 122 4.77 -5.28 3.12
CA PHE A 122 4.91 -3.84 3.23
C PHE A 122 6.31 -3.36 2.85
N PHE A 123 6.37 -2.16 2.32
CA PHE A 123 7.59 -1.36 2.16
C PHE A 123 7.24 0.12 2.27
N ARG A 124 8.23 1.01 2.35
CA ARG A 124 8.00 2.45 2.41
C ARG A 124 8.54 3.15 1.16
N ASP A 125 7.91 4.26 0.78
CA ASP A 125 8.55 5.24 -0.09
C ASP A 125 9.67 5.98 0.67
N PRO A 126 10.48 6.82 0.00
CA PRO A 126 11.60 7.51 0.66
C PRO A 126 11.14 8.52 1.72
N SER A 127 9.89 8.98 1.66
CA SER A 127 9.28 9.87 2.65
C SER A 127 8.69 9.12 3.84
N GLY A 128 8.76 7.79 3.83
CA GLY A 128 8.25 6.92 4.89
C GLY A 128 6.78 6.54 4.73
N ASN A 129 6.14 6.84 3.61
CA ASN A 129 4.75 6.44 3.37
C ASN A 129 4.66 4.95 3.13
N LEU A 130 3.74 4.27 3.81
CA LEU A 130 3.63 2.83 3.75
C LEU A 130 2.87 2.39 2.49
N ILE A 131 3.41 1.39 1.80
CA ILE A 131 2.83 0.77 0.61
C ILE A 131 2.69 -0.74 0.87
N GLU A 132 1.52 -1.29 0.56
CA GLU A 132 1.21 -2.72 0.65
C GLU A 132 1.17 -3.33 -0.75
N LEU A 133 1.82 -4.48 -0.94
CA LEU A 133 1.48 -5.38 -2.04
C LEU A 133 0.59 -6.50 -1.52
N PHE A 134 -0.55 -6.70 -2.16
CA PHE A 134 -1.55 -7.70 -1.81
C PHE A 134 -1.74 -8.67 -2.98
N CYS A 135 -1.23 -9.89 -2.82
CA CYS A 135 -1.49 -11.00 -3.72
C CYS A 135 -2.66 -11.85 -3.23
N LYS A 136 -3.86 -11.61 -3.76
CA LYS A 136 -5.12 -12.26 -3.37
C LYS A 136 -5.07 -13.79 -3.48
N GLU A 137 -4.58 -14.29 -4.61
CA GLU A 137 -4.50 -15.73 -4.89
C GLU A 137 -3.31 -16.41 -4.18
N GLY A 138 -2.45 -15.61 -3.53
CA GLY A 138 -1.28 -16.10 -2.82
C GLY A 138 -0.07 -16.36 -3.68
N VAL A 139 0.95 -16.91 -3.02
CA VAL A 139 2.19 -17.40 -3.63
C VAL A 139 2.39 -18.86 -3.25
N PRO A 140 3.25 -19.63 -3.96
CA PRO A 140 3.59 -20.99 -3.53
C PRO A 140 4.03 -21.03 -2.06
N GLY A 141 3.33 -21.83 -1.25
CA GLY A 141 3.57 -21.94 0.19
C GLY A 141 2.90 -20.87 1.07
N ALA A 142 1.91 -20.12 0.55
CA ALA A 142 1.17 -19.12 1.32
C ALA A 142 0.53 -19.68 2.61
N ASP A 143 0.14 -20.95 2.60
CA ASP A 143 -0.41 -21.68 3.76
C ASP A 143 0.55 -21.77 4.96
N ARG A 144 1.85 -21.60 4.69
CA ARG A 144 2.95 -21.68 5.67
C ARG A 144 3.51 -20.31 6.06
N LEU A 145 3.04 -19.23 5.44
CA LEU A 145 3.47 -17.88 5.81
C LEU A 145 3.03 -17.56 7.25
N PRO A 146 3.79 -16.71 7.97
CA PRO A 146 3.36 -16.18 9.25
C PRO A 146 1.95 -15.60 9.16
N ARG A 147 1.11 -15.89 10.15
CA ARG A 147 -0.25 -15.36 10.21
C ARG A 147 -0.27 -14.07 11.04
N SER A 148 -0.58 -12.95 10.40
CA SER A 148 -1.08 -11.78 11.13
C SER A 148 -2.57 -12.00 11.42
N GLY A 149 -3.10 -11.38 12.47
CA GLY A 149 -4.50 -11.55 12.87
C GLY A 149 -5.52 -11.16 11.79
N PRO A 150 -6.83 -11.11 12.11
CA PRO A 150 -7.84 -10.66 11.15
C PRO A 150 -7.52 -9.24 10.61
N ALA A 151 -8.17 -8.86 9.52
CA ALA A 151 -7.89 -7.61 8.78
C ALA A 151 -7.63 -6.40 9.71
N GLY A 152 -6.50 -5.72 9.47
CA GLY A 152 -5.98 -4.63 10.29
C GLY A 152 -4.91 -5.11 11.26
N HIS A 153 -3.72 -4.51 11.17
CA HIS A 153 -2.50 -4.87 11.89
C HIS A 153 -1.76 -6.10 11.35
N GLY A 154 -0.72 -5.82 10.58
CA GLY A 154 0.40 -6.74 10.39
C GLY A 154 1.16 -6.92 11.72
N LYS A 155 0.56 -7.59 12.72
CA LYS A 155 1.22 -7.85 14.03
C LYS A 155 2.54 -8.62 13.90
N THR A 156 2.77 -9.22 12.74
CA THR A 156 3.96 -9.95 12.35
C THR A 156 5.03 -9.07 11.68
N VAL A 157 4.77 -7.76 11.50
CA VAL A 157 5.64 -6.85 10.75
C VAL A 157 6.27 -5.80 11.66
N ASP A 158 7.59 -5.75 11.65
CA ASP A 158 8.36 -4.68 12.29
C ASP A 158 8.44 -3.46 11.35
N LEU A 159 7.41 -2.62 11.39
CA LEU A 159 7.30 -1.44 10.52
C LEU A 159 8.41 -0.41 10.74
N GLY A 160 9.07 -0.43 11.90
CA GLY A 160 10.19 0.44 12.21
C GLY A 160 11.44 0.12 11.38
N LYS A 161 11.62 -1.15 10.99
CA LYS A 161 12.73 -1.60 10.14
C LYS A 161 12.56 -1.27 8.66
N LEU A 162 11.40 -0.79 8.25
CA LEU A 162 11.13 -0.43 6.86
C LEU A 162 11.58 1.00 6.50
N TRP A 163 12.13 1.75 7.46
CA TRP A 163 12.68 3.07 7.21
C TRP A 163 14.09 2.98 6.66
N TYR A 164 14.39 3.89 5.74
CA TYR A 164 15.70 4.02 5.11
C TYR A 164 15.92 5.49 4.73
N ASP A 165 17.18 5.89 4.68
CA ASP A 165 17.56 7.25 4.30
C ASP A 165 18.18 7.30 2.90
N GLN A 166 18.64 6.15 2.38
CA GLN A 166 19.34 6.03 1.11
C GLN A 166 18.82 4.81 0.34
N TRP A 167 18.72 4.96 -0.97
CA TRP A 167 18.36 3.91 -1.92
C TRP A 167 18.94 4.29 -3.28
N GLN A 168 19.12 3.31 -4.16
CA GLN A 168 19.66 3.54 -5.50
C GLN A 168 19.19 2.44 -6.44
N LEU A 169 19.00 2.75 -7.72
CA LEU A 169 18.79 1.70 -8.70
C LEU A 169 20.04 0.82 -8.79
N PRO A 170 19.90 -0.50 -9.01
CA PRO A 170 21.03 -1.35 -9.34
C PRO A 170 21.65 -0.92 -10.68
N ASP A 171 22.97 -1.12 -10.80
CA ASP A 171 23.75 -0.87 -12.02
C ASP A 171 23.33 -1.73 -13.21
#